data_AF-A0A0H1QZD9-F1
#
_entry.id   AF-A0A0H1QZD9-F1
#
_cell.length_a   1.000
_cell.length_b   1.000
_cell.length_c   1.000
_cell.angle_alpha   90.00
_cell.angle_beta   90.00
_cell.angle_gamma   90.00
#
_symmetry.space_group_name_H-M   'P 1'
#
loop_
_entity.id
_entity.type
_entity.pdbx_description
1 polymer ?
#
loop_
_entity_poly.entity_id
_entity_poly.type
_entity_poly.pdbx_seq_one_letter_code
_entity_poly.pdbx_strand_id
1 'polypeptide(L)'
;MTSKYYTTLQNLIRLLPYSLFAGLVGGGLLALPACVHTWCWGGIACYNHGLFDGIGTFQGLVLGILALLLTGMLPVAMRREGGMERNFAVLAGGIAGFTAFLVLEIYSMVTAVSGHGYAAGPSDVLSLAHDTLTDLLLPLLAIALAMAALAALGAFAVSFIRERAAGPNEGAAASRLLLCSTAALILVVVVLPPLTAHAMLGAGMIDVNPGTALMTAAVSAERTAPDTIVITVEEAPPASALDHDLPFSVFMNGFDVSDASACATSGFAATVDTPGGLEAARGSEAAWTGAGVSNNGTPVDIVVMGHGADGSDIIVMSRTI
;
A
#
# COMPACT_ATOMS: atom_id res chain seq x y z
N MET A 1 2.27 -11.15 54.75
CA MET A 1 1.82 -11.37 53.35
C MET A 1 1.37 -10.09 52.62
N THR A 2 1.09 -8.98 53.30
CA THR A 2 0.60 -7.70 52.72
C THR A 2 1.64 -6.86 51.96
N SER A 3 2.94 -7.00 52.28
CA SER A 3 4.02 -6.18 51.70
C SER A 3 4.30 -6.44 50.21
N LYS A 4 4.19 -7.70 49.74
CA LYS A 4 4.41 -8.06 48.31
C LYS A 4 3.27 -7.62 47.38
N TYR A 5 2.03 -7.64 47.85
CA TYR A 5 0.89 -7.19 47.05
C TYR A 5 0.91 -5.67 46.83
N TYR A 6 1.26 -4.91 47.85
CA TYR A 6 1.34 -3.45 47.76
C TYR A 6 2.45 -2.98 46.80
N THR A 7 3.61 -3.63 46.83
CA THR A 7 4.73 -3.36 45.92
C THR A 7 4.42 -3.76 44.47
N THR A 8 3.74 -4.89 44.26
CA THR A 8 3.31 -5.32 42.92
C THR A 8 2.29 -4.36 42.32
N LEU A 9 1.30 -3.93 43.11
CA LEU A 9 0.27 -2.98 42.67
C LEU A 9 0.86 -1.60 42.32
N GLN A 10 1.75 -1.06 43.15
CA GLN A 10 2.44 0.19 42.86
C GLN A 10 3.32 0.11 41.60
N ASN A 11 3.99 -1.03 41.39
CA ASN A 11 4.79 -1.25 40.19
C ASN A 11 3.91 -1.29 38.93
N LEU A 12 2.75 -1.92 39.01
CA LEU A 12 1.77 -2.00 37.93
C LEU A 12 1.23 -0.61 37.56
N ILE A 13 0.81 0.18 38.55
CA ILE A 13 0.31 1.56 38.37
C ILE A 13 1.34 2.43 37.66
N ARG A 14 2.63 2.28 38.00
CA ARG A 14 3.72 3.03 37.37
C ARG A 14 4.09 2.54 35.97
N LEU A 15 3.70 1.33 35.59
CA LEU A 15 4.14 0.65 34.36
C LEU A 15 3.06 0.68 33.27
N LEU A 16 1.80 0.72 33.69
CA LEU A 16 0.64 0.75 32.80
C LEU A 16 0.66 1.93 31.82
N PRO A 17 0.94 3.19 32.22
CA PRO A 17 0.89 4.32 31.27
C PRO A 17 1.91 4.18 30.14
N TYR A 18 3.13 3.74 30.45
CA TYR A 18 4.18 3.53 29.45
C TYR A 18 3.86 2.37 28.50
N SER A 19 3.26 1.31 29.03
CA SER A 19 2.88 0.14 28.24
C SER A 19 1.72 0.46 27.30
N LEU A 20 0.71 1.20 27.77
CA LEU A 20 -0.39 1.68 26.95
C LEU A 20 0.09 2.65 25.88
N PHE A 21 0.93 3.63 26.23
CA PHE A 21 1.53 4.55 25.27
C PHE A 21 2.33 3.80 24.20
N ALA A 22 3.15 2.83 24.61
CA ALA A 22 3.91 2.02 23.68
C ALA A 22 3.00 1.18 22.77
N GLY A 23 1.94 0.60 23.30
CA GLY A 23 0.94 -0.10 22.50
C GLY A 23 0.23 0.80 21.49
N LEU A 24 -0.07 2.05 21.85
CA LEU A 24 -0.64 3.03 20.92
C LEU A 24 0.34 3.34 19.76
N VAL A 25 1.61 3.62 20.09
CA VAL A 25 2.65 3.85 19.08
C VAL A 25 2.86 2.61 18.21
N GLY A 26 2.88 1.43 18.83
CA GLY A 26 3.02 0.13 18.17
C GLY A 26 1.88 -0.18 17.20
N GLY A 27 0.64 0.02 17.64
CA GLY A 27 -0.54 -0.16 16.79
C GLY A 27 -0.54 0.79 15.59
N GLY A 28 -0.16 2.06 15.80
CA GLY A 28 0.03 3.01 14.70
C GLY A 28 1.13 2.57 13.72
N LEU A 29 2.25 2.06 14.23
CA LEU A 29 3.32 1.48 13.40
C LEU A 29 2.86 0.23 12.62
N LEU A 30 1.97 -0.59 13.18
CA LEU A 30 1.41 -1.77 12.50
C LEU A 30 0.39 -1.41 11.42
N ALA A 31 -0.29 -0.25 11.55
CA ALA A 31 -1.15 0.28 10.50
C ALA A 31 -0.36 0.90 9.34
N LEU A 32 0.87 1.38 9.58
CA LEU A 32 1.71 2.05 8.58
C LEU A 32 2.07 1.17 7.36
N PRO A 33 2.36 -0.15 7.51
CA PRO A 33 2.51 -1.08 6.40
C PRO A 33 1.32 -1.10 5.43
N ALA A 34 0.09 -0.94 5.90
CA ALA A 34 -1.08 -0.88 5.02
C ALA A 34 -1.00 0.36 4.12
N CYS A 35 -0.66 1.52 4.68
CA CYS A 35 -0.46 2.75 3.91
C CYS A 35 0.71 2.63 2.92
N VAL A 36 1.84 2.04 3.36
CA VAL A 36 3.01 1.79 2.49
C VAL A 36 2.63 0.82 1.38
N HIS A 37 1.83 -0.19 1.66
CA HIS A 37 1.38 -1.13 0.64
C HIS A 37 0.54 -0.43 -0.43
N THR A 38 -0.46 0.34 -0.03
CA THR A 38 -1.29 1.10 -0.97
C THR A 38 -0.45 2.09 -1.80
N TRP A 39 0.46 2.83 -1.17
CA TRP A 39 1.20 3.91 -1.84
C TRP A 39 2.38 3.41 -2.67
N CYS A 40 3.09 2.39 -2.21
CA CYS A 40 4.32 1.94 -2.83
C CYS A 40 4.13 0.72 -3.73
N TRP A 41 3.27 -0.23 -3.31
CA TRP A 41 3.02 -1.46 -4.07
C TRP A 41 1.78 -1.35 -4.95
N GLY A 42 0.76 -0.59 -4.56
CA GLY A 42 -0.51 -0.50 -5.29
C GLY A 42 -0.36 -0.15 -6.78
N GLY A 43 0.53 0.79 -7.10
CA GLY A 43 0.76 1.21 -8.49
C GLY A 43 1.53 0.22 -9.37
N ILE A 44 2.14 -0.83 -8.79
CA ILE A 44 2.94 -1.82 -9.54
C ILE A 44 2.47 -3.26 -9.34
N ALA A 45 1.66 -3.52 -8.31
CA ALA A 45 1.17 -4.84 -7.98
C ALA A 45 0.32 -5.45 -9.11
N CYS A 46 -0.35 -4.62 -9.91
CA CYS A 46 -1.08 -5.04 -11.10
C CYS A 46 -0.17 -5.64 -12.20
N TYR A 47 1.08 -5.21 -12.31
CA TYR A 47 1.98 -5.67 -13.38
C TYR A 47 2.47 -7.10 -13.18
N ASN A 48 2.62 -7.53 -11.93
CA ASN A 48 3.00 -8.90 -11.58
C ASN A 48 2.44 -9.25 -10.20
N HIS A 49 1.14 -9.54 -10.17
CA HIS A 49 0.38 -9.70 -8.93
C HIS A 49 0.98 -10.74 -8.00
N GLY A 50 1.34 -11.94 -8.51
CA GLY A 50 1.92 -12.99 -7.68
C GLY A 50 3.26 -12.62 -7.04
N LEU A 51 4.15 -11.97 -7.80
CA LEU A 51 5.47 -11.57 -7.28
C LEU A 51 5.34 -10.45 -6.25
N PHE A 52 4.60 -9.39 -6.57
CA PHE A 52 4.50 -8.22 -5.71
C PHE A 52 3.62 -8.43 -4.49
N ASP A 53 2.57 -9.26 -4.59
CA ASP A 53 1.80 -9.68 -3.44
C ASP A 53 2.66 -10.54 -2.49
N GLY A 54 3.46 -11.46 -3.04
CA GLY A 54 4.39 -12.27 -2.26
C GLY A 54 5.45 -11.43 -1.53
N ILE A 55 6.10 -10.50 -2.23
CA ILE A 55 7.10 -9.59 -1.64
C ILE A 55 6.44 -8.68 -0.61
N GLY A 56 5.29 -8.09 -0.94
CA GLY A 56 4.53 -7.21 -0.06
C GLY A 56 4.10 -7.92 1.22
N THR A 57 3.63 -9.16 1.12
CA THR A 57 3.25 -10.01 2.26
C THR A 57 4.47 -10.32 3.14
N PHE A 58 5.59 -10.73 2.55
CA PHE A 58 6.81 -11.01 3.31
C PHE A 58 7.35 -9.74 4.01
N GLN A 59 7.38 -8.61 3.30
CA GLN A 59 7.76 -7.31 3.87
C GLN A 59 6.83 -6.93 5.02
N GLY A 60 5.51 -7.07 4.85
CA GLY A 60 4.52 -6.80 5.89
C GLY A 60 4.73 -7.67 7.13
N LEU A 61 5.02 -8.97 6.95
CA LEU A 61 5.34 -9.88 8.04
C LEU A 61 6.59 -9.44 8.82
N VAL A 62 7.68 -9.14 8.12
CA VAL A 62 8.93 -8.68 8.74
C VAL A 62 8.73 -7.36 9.49
N LEU A 63 8.01 -6.40 8.89
CA LEU A 63 7.67 -5.13 9.52
C LEU A 63 6.80 -5.33 10.76
N GLY A 64 5.82 -6.22 10.71
CA GLY A 64 4.98 -6.57 11.85
C GLY A 64 5.79 -7.10 13.03
N ILE A 65 6.69 -8.05 12.77
CA ILE A 65 7.59 -8.59 13.79
C ILE A 65 8.48 -7.49 14.39
N LEU A 66 9.12 -6.66 13.56
CA LEU A 66 10.00 -5.59 14.03
C LEU A 66 9.23 -4.51 14.80
N ALA A 67 8.03 -4.14 14.37
CA ALA A 67 7.18 -3.17 15.05
C ALA A 67 6.74 -3.69 16.42
N LEU A 68 6.35 -4.97 16.54
CA LEU A 68 5.98 -5.58 17.82
C LEU A 68 7.18 -5.68 18.77
N LEU A 69 8.36 -6.06 18.26
CA LEU A 69 9.60 -6.02 19.04
C LEU A 69 9.85 -4.61 19.57
N LEU A 70 9.80 -3.59 18.70
CA LEU A 70 10.00 -2.19 19.07
C LEU A 70 8.96 -1.71 20.11
N THR A 71 7.71 -2.09 19.93
CA THR A 71 6.59 -1.84 20.86
C THR A 71 6.90 -2.37 22.25
N GLY A 72 7.44 -3.59 22.32
CA GLY A 72 7.88 -4.21 23.55
C GLY A 72 9.09 -3.54 24.22
N MET A 73 10.05 -3.08 23.42
CA MET A 73 11.26 -2.40 23.89
C MET A 73 10.95 -1.05 24.55
N LEU A 74 9.98 -0.31 23.99
CA LEU A 74 9.66 1.07 24.36
C LEU A 74 9.31 1.29 25.85
N PRO A 75 8.40 0.51 26.49
CA PRO A 75 8.04 0.74 27.89
C PRO A 75 9.21 0.49 28.84
N VAL A 76 10.11 -0.44 28.50
CA VAL A 76 11.34 -0.70 29.26
C VAL A 76 12.35 0.42 29.04
N ALA A 77 12.48 0.88 27.79
CA ALA A 77 13.41 1.95 27.42
C ALA A 77 13.07 3.30 28.10
N MET A 78 11.77 3.62 28.19
CA MET A 78 11.26 4.87 28.78
C MET A 78 11.45 4.98 30.30
N ARG A 79 11.65 3.87 31.01
CA ARG A 79 11.97 3.92 32.44
C ARG A 79 13.41 4.39 32.65
N ARG A 80 13.53 5.55 33.32
CA ARG A 80 14.79 6.23 33.65
C ARG A 80 15.51 5.69 34.89
N GLU A 81 14.84 4.94 35.78
CA GLU A 81 15.40 4.57 37.09
C GLU A 81 15.16 3.10 37.43
N GLY A 82 16.25 2.43 37.83
CA GLY A 82 16.25 1.07 38.38
C GLY A 82 15.97 -0.02 37.36
N GLY A 83 16.86 -1.01 37.27
CA GLY A 83 16.61 -2.21 36.46
C GLY A 83 15.23 -2.78 36.80
N MET A 84 14.32 -2.72 35.84
CA MET A 84 13.02 -3.35 35.97
C MET A 84 13.26 -4.86 36.00
N GLU A 85 12.77 -5.55 37.03
CA GLU A 85 12.89 -7.01 37.06
C GLU A 85 12.27 -7.58 35.78
N ARG A 86 12.93 -8.60 35.20
CA ARG A 86 12.52 -9.20 33.92
C ARG A 86 11.04 -9.54 33.84
N ASN A 87 10.47 -10.04 34.93
CA ASN A 87 9.05 -10.41 34.98
C ASN A 87 8.13 -9.20 34.74
N PHE A 88 8.47 -8.03 35.29
CA PHE A 88 7.72 -6.80 35.04
C PHE A 88 7.96 -6.25 33.64
N ALA A 89 9.17 -6.42 33.07
CA ALA A 89 9.46 -6.04 31.70
C ALA A 89 8.65 -6.87 30.69
N VAL A 90 8.63 -8.19 30.87
CA VAL A 90 7.82 -9.12 30.06
C VAL A 90 6.33 -8.75 30.15
N LEU A 91 5.82 -8.45 31.35
CA LEU A 91 4.44 -8.00 31.54
C LEU A 91 4.17 -6.67 30.81
N ALA A 92 5.10 -5.70 30.88
CA ALA A 92 4.98 -4.43 30.16
C ALA A 92 4.90 -4.62 28.65
N GLY A 93 5.78 -5.46 28.10
CA GLY A 93 5.79 -5.81 26.69
C GLY A 93 4.50 -6.51 26.28
N GLY A 94 4.01 -7.47 27.08
CA GLY A 94 2.74 -8.15 26.83
C GLY A 94 1.54 -7.21 26.79
N ILE A 95 1.43 -6.28 27.75
CA ILE A 95 0.38 -5.26 27.77
C ILE A 95 0.47 -4.35 26.54
N ALA A 96 1.69 -3.92 26.19
CA ALA A 96 1.91 -3.08 25.02
C ALA A 96 1.54 -3.80 23.71
N GLY A 97 1.93 -5.07 23.54
CA GLY A 97 1.56 -5.88 22.37
C GLY A 97 0.05 -6.13 22.27
N PHE A 98 -0.61 -6.40 23.39
CA PHE A 98 -2.07 -6.55 23.41
C PHE A 98 -2.78 -5.23 23.07
N THR A 99 -2.28 -4.10 23.55
CA THR A 99 -2.81 -2.78 23.21
C THR A 99 -2.58 -2.45 21.74
N ALA A 100 -1.41 -2.79 21.18
CA ALA A 100 -1.12 -2.62 19.75
C ALA A 100 -2.07 -3.45 18.87
N PHE A 101 -2.39 -4.69 19.27
CA PHE A 101 -3.41 -5.50 18.62
C PHE A 101 -4.77 -4.81 18.60
N LEU A 102 -5.25 -4.34 19.76
CA LEU A 102 -6.56 -3.67 19.83
C LEU A 102 -6.62 -2.44 18.92
N VAL A 103 -5.54 -1.66 18.86
CA VAL A 103 -5.44 -0.49 17.97
C VAL A 103 -5.48 -0.92 16.50
N LEU A 104 -4.76 -1.98 16.13
CA LEU A 104 -4.75 -2.52 14.77
C LEU A 104 -6.12 -3.07 14.35
N GLU A 105 -6.82 -3.76 15.25
CA GLU A 105 -8.18 -4.25 15.01
C GLU A 105 -9.18 -3.11 14.82
N ILE A 106 -9.12 -2.09 15.68
CA ILE A 106 -9.96 -0.89 15.53
C ILE A 106 -9.68 -0.22 14.18
N TYR A 107 -8.40 -0.07 13.80
CA TYR A 107 -8.03 0.49 12.50
C TYR A 107 -8.61 -0.33 11.33
N SER A 108 -8.52 -1.67 11.40
CA SER A 108 -9.02 -2.58 10.37
C SER A 108 -10.55 -2.52 10.25
N MET A 109 -11.27 -2.46 11.37
CA MET A 109 -12.73 -2.31 11.37
C MET A 109 -13.16 -0.96 10.80
N VAL A 110 -12.50 0.13 11.20
CA VAL A 110 -12.81 1.48 10.69
C VAL A 110 -12.58 1.58 9.19
N THR A 111 -11.48 1.01 8.69
CA THR A 111 -11.17 1.01 7.25
C THR A 111 -12.15 0.15 6.44
N ALA A 112 -12.53 -1.04 6.93
CA ALA A 112 -13.54 -1.88 6.29
C ALA A 112 -14.91 -1.18 6.18
N VAL A 113 -15.34 -0.52 7.25
CA VAL A 113 -16.63 0.17 7.31
C VAL A 113 -16.63 1.45 6.48
N SER A 114 -15.54 2.22 6.48
CA SER A 114 -15.46 3.50 5.75
C SER A 114 -15.08 3.36 4.28
N GLY A 115 -14.51 2.22 3.87
CA GLY A 115 -13.99 2.00 2.52
C GLY A 115 -15.05 1.87 1.41
N HIS A 116 -16.33 1.74 1.76
CA HIS A 116 -17.42 1.48 0.82
C HIS A 116 -18.14 2.74 0.31
N GLY A 117 -17.58 3.94 0.53
CA GLY A 117 -18.12 5.20 -0.01
C GLY A 117 -19.40 5.73 0.65
N TYR A 118 -19.92 5.04 1.67
CA TYR A 118 -21.05 5.50 2.50
C TYR A 118 -20.55 6.18 3.78
N ALA A 119 -21.31 7.17 4.27
CA ALA A 119 -21.08 7.79 5.57
C ALA A 119 -21.47 6.82 6.69
N ALA A 120 -20.55 5.92 7.03
CA ALA A 120 -20.80 4.90 8.03
C ALA A 120 -20.95 5.50 9.44
N GLY A 121 -21.92 4.98 10.19
CA GLY A 121 -22.20 5.37 11.56
C GLY A 121 -21.42 4.54 12.58
N PRO A 122 -21.36 4.99 13.85
CA PRO A 122 -20.78 4.21 14.94
C PRO A 122 -21.52 2.88 15.18
N SER A 123 -22.78 2.76 14.79
CA SER A 123 -23.55 1.50 14.81
C SER A 123 -22.95 0.43 13.92
N ASP A 124 -22.39 0.82 12.77
CA ASP A 124 -21.90 -0.11 11.75
C ASP A 124 -20.57 -0.73 12.21
N VAL A 125 -19.72 0.07 12.82
CA VAL A 125 -18.48 -0.40 13.48
C VAL A 125 -18.79 -1.34 14.64
N LEU A 126 -19.80 -1.02 15.46
CA LEU A 126 -20.21 -1.86 16.59
C LEU A 126 -20.83 -3.19 16.14
N SER A 127 -21.63 -3.18 15.07
CA SER A 127 -22.19 -4.40 14.48
C SER A 127 -21.08 -5.29 13.93
N LEU A 128 -20.15 -4.73 13.16
CA LEU A 128 -19.01 -5.49 12.63
C LEU A 128 -18.14 -6.06 13.75
N ALA A 129 -17.91 -5.29 14.82
CA ALA A 129 -17.18 -5.76 15.99
C ALA A 129 -17.89 -6.93 16.68
N HIS A 130 -19.23 -6.89 16.78
CA HIS A 130 -20.02 -7.99 17.36
C HIS A 130 -19.90 -9.28 16.54
N ASP A 131 -20.07 -9.19 15.22
CA ASP A 131 -19.99 -10.35 14.32
C ASP A 131 -18.57 -10.95 14.36
N THR A 132 -17.56 -10.10 14.24
CA THR A 132 -16.14 -10.49 14.28
C THR A 132 -15.79 -11.17 15.60
N LEU A 133 -16.27 -10.63 16.73
CA LEU A 133 -15.97 -11.19 18.06
C LEU A 133 -16.77 -12.46 18.36
N THR A 134 -17.92 -12.67 17.72
CA THR A 134 -18.73 -13.88 17.91
C THR A 134 -18.19 -15.05 17.08
N ASP A 135 -17.74 -14.78 15.85
CA ASP A 135 -17.32 -15.81 14.91
C ASP A 135 -15.81 -16.09 14.93
N LEU A 136 -14.98 -15.12 15.34
CA LEU A 136 -13.51 -15.21 15.28
C LEU A 136 -12.82 -15.05 16.64
N LEU A 137 -13.54 -15.19 17.76
CA LEU A 137 -12.98 -15.00 19.11
C LEU A 137 -11.68 -15.76 19.36
N LEU A 138 -11.68 -17.06 19.03
CA LEU A 138 -10.54 -17.95 19.31
C LEU A 138 -9.33 -17.64 18.41
N PRO A 139 -9.48 -17.47 17.09
CA PRO A 139 -8.42 -16.94 16.22
C PRO A 139 -7.87 -15.59 16.68
N LEU A 140 -8.74 -14.62 17.01
CA LEU A 140 -8.33 -13.29 17.47
C LEU A 140 -7.55 -13.35 18.78
N LEU A 141 -7.97 -14.20 19.72
CA LEU A 141 -7.24 -14.42 20.95
C LEU A 141 -5.84 -15.01 20.69
N ALA A 142 -5.73 -15.97 19.77
CA ALA A 142 -4.44 -16.56 19.41
C ALA A 142 -3.51 -15.52 18.79
N ILE A 143 -4.02 -14.66 17.89
CA ILE A 143 -3.28 -13.56 17.28
C ILE A 143 -2.84 -12.55 18.35
N ALA A 144 -3.74 -12.14 19.24
CA ALA A 144 -3.45 -11.22 20.33
C ALA A 144 -2.34 -11.74 21.25
N LEU A 145 -2.38 -13.03 21.57
CA LEU A 145 -1.35 -13.69 22.39
C LEU A 145 -0.01 -13.79 21.67
N ALA A 146 0.00 -14.08 20.37
CA ALA A 146 1.22 -14.12 19.57
C ALA A 146 1.89 -12.73 19.53
N MET A 147 1.10 -11.67 19.34
CA MET A 147 1.60 -10.29 19.35
C MET A 147 2.09 -9.84 20.72
N ALA A 148 1.36 -10.18 21.78
CA ALA A 148 1.80 -9.96 23.15
C ALA A 148 3.11 -10.69 23.46
N ALA A 149 3.29 -11.92 22.96
CA ALA A 149 4.52 -12.69 23.13
C ALA A 149 5.71 -12.06 22.39
N LEU A 150 5.52 -11.59 21.15
CA LEU A 150 6.55 -10.89 20.39
C LEU A 150 6.96 -9.57 21.07
N ALA A 151 6.00 -8.79 21.55
CA ALA A 151 6.32 -7.57 22.30
C ALA A 151 6.99 -7.89 23.65
N ALA A 152 6.55 -8.94 24.35
CA ALA A 152 7.23 -9.41 25.56
C ALA A 152 8.68 -9.83 25.30
N LEU A 153 8.97 -10.42 24.13
CA LEU A 153 10.34 -10.77 23.71
C LEU A 153 11.21 -9.51 23.49
N GLY A 154 10.66 -8.47 22.87
CA GLY A 154 11.35 -7.18 22.72
C GLY A 154 11.68 -6.53 24.06
N ALA A 155 10.71 -6.54 25.00
CA ALA A 155 10.91 -6.05 26.36
C ALA A 155 11.97 -6.85 27.12
N PHE A 156 11.95 -8.18 26.97
CA PHE A 156 12.93 -9.10 27.55
C PHE A 156 14.34 -8.80 27.04
N ALA A 157 14.53 -8.62 25.73
CA ALA A 157 15.83 -8.33 25.15
C ALA A 157 16.47 -7.06 25.74
N VAL A 158 15.69 -5.98 25.88
CA VAL A 158 16.18 -4.73 26.50
C VAL A 158 16.51 -4.91 27.98
N SER A 159 15.65 -5.59 28.73
CA SER A 159 15.87 -5.88 30.15
C SER A 159 17.14 -6.72 30.35
N PHE A 160 17.34 -7.76 29.53
CA PHE A 160 18.52 -8.62 29.56
C PHE A 160 19.82 -7.85 29.30
N ILE A 161 19.83 -6.96 28.30
CA ILE A 161 21.00 -6.14 27.97
C ILE A 161 21.33 -5.17 29.11
N ARG A 162 20.30 -4.52 29.68
CA ARG A 162 20.50 -3.57 30.80
C ARG A 162 21.07 -4.24 32.04
N GLU A 163 20.65 -5.46 32.35
CA GLU A 163 21.19 -6.22 33.48
C GLU A 163 22.63 -6.68 33.29
N ARG A 164 23.07 -6.88 32.04
CA ARG A 164 24.43 -7.32 31.70
C ARG A 164 25.44 -6.18 31.56
N ALA A 165 25.00 -4.94 31.51
CA ALA A 165 25.87 -3.77 31.34
C ALA A 165 26.71 -3.49 32.59
N ALA A 166 27.93 -2.96 32.42
CA ALA A 166 28.83 -2.71 33.56
C ALA A 166 28.35 -1.54 34.44
N GLY A 167 27.45 -0.69 33.92
CA GLY A 167 26.77 0.33 34.71
C GLY A 167 25.44 0.80 34.11
N PRO A 168 24.64 1.58 34.87
CA PRO A 168 23.31 2.03 34.46
C PRO A 168 23.33 2.87 33.17
N ASN A 169 24.36 3.70 32.99
CA ASN A 169 24.52 4.56 31.82
C ASN A 169 24.85 3.76 30.56
N GLU A 170 25.67 2.71 30.68
CA GLU A 170 25.99 1.80 29.57
C GLU A 170 24.78 0.98 29.16
N GLY A 171 24.02 0.45 30.13
CA GLY A 171 22.78 -0.28 29.87
C GLY A 171 21.73 0.60 29.19
N ALA A 172 21.61 1.87 29.61
CA ALA A 172 20.75 2.84 28.95
C ALA A 172 21.21 3.12 27.51
N ALA A 173 22.51 3.34 27.28
CA ALA A 173 23.07 3.56 25.95
C ALA A 173 22.86 2.36 25.02
N ALA A 174 23.15 1.13 25.47
CA ALA A 174 22.94 -0.09 24.70
C ALA A 174 21.45 -0.32 24.38
N SER A 175 20.54 -0.04 25.33
CA SER A 175 19.10 -0.14 25.06
C SER A 175 18.61 0.87 24.02
N ARG A 176 19.15 2.08 24.03
CA ARG A 176 18.82 3.10 23.01
C ARG A 176 19.39 2.71 21.66
N LEU A 177 20.61 2.17 21.61
CA LEU A 177 21.21 1.69 20.38
C LEU A 177 20.35 0.57 19.76
N LEU A 178 19.94 -0.41 20.56
CA LEU A 178 19.04 -1.49 20.11
C LEU A 178 17.75 -0.91 19.54
N LEU A 179 17.07 -0.05 20.30
CA LEU A 179 15.82 0.59 19.88
C LEU A 179 15.98 1.39 18.58
N CYS A 180 17.02 2.23 18.50
CA CYS A 180 17.32 3.02 17.30
C CYS A 180 17.69 2.13 16.11
N SER A 181 18.42 1.03 16.32
CA SER A 181 18.77 0.09 15.26
C SER A 181 17.55 -0.66 14.73
N THR A 182 16.62 -1.06 15.60
CA THR A 182 15.34 -1.67 15.18
C THR A 182 14.49 -0.67 14.41
N ALA A 183 14.40 0.59 14.86
CA ALA A 183 13.69 1.64 14.14
C ALA A 183 14.33 1.93 12.76
N ALA A 184 15.67 1.96 12.67
CA ALA A 184 16.38 2.12 11.41
C ALA A 184 16.14 0.94 10.46
N LEU A 185 16.14 -0.30 10.97
CA LEU A 185 15.80 -1.49 10.19
C LEU A 185 14.36 -1.44 9.65
N ILE A 186 13.39 -0.99 10.45
CA ILE A 186 12.02 -0.76 9.99
C ILE A 186 12.01 0.22 8.82
N LEU A 187 12.69 1.37 8.95
CA LEU A 187 12.77 2.36 7.88
C LEU A 187 13.37 1.76 6.59
N VAL A 188 14.45 1.00 6.71
CA VAL A 188 15.11 0.33 5.59
C VAL A 188 14.17 -0.67 4.91
N VAL A 189 13.51 -1.52 5.69
CA VAL A 189 12.59 -2.54 5.18
C VAL A 189 11.33 -1.90 4.59
N VAL A 190 10.86 -0.75 5.09
CA VAL A 190 9.73 -0.01 4.50
C VAL A 190 10.10 0.55 3.12
N VAL A 191 11.30 1.11 2.96
CA VAL A 191 11.65 1.92 1.78
C VAL A 191 12.37 1.13 0.69
N LEU A 192 13.36 0.30 1.03
CA LEU A 192 14.22 -0.31 0.02
C LEU A 192 13.50 -1.32 -0.88
N PRO A 193 12.67 -2.25 -0.38
CA PRO A 193 11.98 -3.20 -1.24
C PRO A 193 11.12 -2.55 -2.33
N PRO A 194 10.21 -1.60 -2.02
CA PRO A 194 9.41 -0.99 -3.08
C PRO A 194 10.27 -0.14 -4.02
N LEU A 195 11.25 0.62 -3.51
CA LEU A 195 12.12 1.43 -4.36
C LEU A 195 12.94 0.57 -5.35
N THR A 196 13.41 -0.59 -4.89
CA THR A 196 14.11 -1.56 -5.73
C THR A 196 13.17 -2.15 -6.78
N ALA A 197 11.93 -2.50 -6.41
CA ALA A 197 10.93 -3.01 -7.33
C ALA A 197 10.58 -2.00 -8.44
N HIS A 198 10.35 -0.74 -8.08
CA HIS A 198 10.12 0.35 -9.04
C HIS A 198 11.30 0.55 -9.97
N ALA A 199 12.52 0.58 -9.44
CA ALA A 199 13.73 0.72 -10.26
C ALA A 199 13.93 -0.46 -11.22
N MET A 200 13.70 -1.69 -10.75
CA MET A 200 13.81 -2.90 -11.56
C MET A 200 12.71 -3.00 -12.62
N LEU A 201 11.48 -2.59 -12.32
CA LEU A 201 10.41 -2.46 -13.31
C LEU A 201 10.77 -1.42 -14.38
N GLY A 202 11.21 -0.22 -13.97
CA GLY A 202 11.63 0.83 -14.90
C GLY A 202 12.85 0.43 -15.75
N ALA A 203 13.71 -0.45 -15.24
CA ALA A 203 14.84 -1.02 -15.98
C ALA A 203 14.47 -2.24 -16.85
N GLY A 204 13.21 -2.70 -16.85
CA GLY A 204 12.77 -3.89 -17.58
C GLY A 204 13.36 -5.20 -17.04
N MET A 205 13.80 -5.23 -15.77
CA MET A 205 14.37 -6.42 -15.12
C MET A 205 13.31 -7.34 -14.50
N ILE A 206 12.07 -6.86 -14.35
CA ILE A 206 10.94 -7.63 -13.86
C ILE A 206 9.95 -7.78 -15.00
N ASP A 207 9.59 -9.04 -15.28
CA ASP A 207 8.57 -9.34 -16.28
C ASP A 207 7.23 -8.75 -15.87
N VAL A 208 6.63 -8.03 -16.82
CA VAL A 208 5.30 -7.44 -16.72
C VAL A 208 4.34 -8.34 -17.48
N ASN A 209 3.19 -8.64 -16.88
CA ASN A 209 2.07 -9.26 -17.60
C ASN A 209 1.37 -8.19 -18.45
N PRO A 210 1.52 -8.21 -19.79
CA PRO A 210 1.00 -7.15 -20.66
C PRO A 210 -0.51 -6.99 -20.55
N GLY A 211 -1.26 -8.09 -20.59
CA GLY A 211 -2.72 -8.06 -20.47
C GLY A 211 -3.23 -7.46 -19.15
N THR A 212 -2.50 -7.63 -18.05
CA THR A 212 -2.89 -7.00 -16.77
C THR A 212 -2.44 -5.54 -16.70
N ALA A 213 -1.28 -5.21 -17.28
CA ALA A 213 -0.80 -3.83 -17.37
C ALA A 213 -1.72 -2.96 -18.24
N LEU A 214 -2.26 -3.49 -19.34
CA LEU A 214 -3.21 -2.79 -20.19
C LEU A 214 -4.49 -2.37 -19.45
N MET A 215 -4.88 -3.05 -18.37
CA MET A 215 -6.02 -2.63 -17.54
C MET A 215 -5.75 -1.34 -16.75
N THR A 216 -4.49 -0.92 -16.61
CA THR A 216 -4.14 0.37 -16.00
C THR A 216 -4.04 1.49 -17.02
N ALA A 217 -4.14 1.19 -18.32
CA ALA A 217 -4.14 2.23 -19.33
C ALA A 217 -5.42 3.05 -19.21
N ALA A 218 -5.27 4.36 -19.05
CA ALA A 218 -6.37 5.30 -19.01
C ALA A 218 -6.23 6.27 -20.17
N VAL A 219 -7.25 6.29 -21.02
CA VAL A 219 -7.33 7.18 -22.18
C VAL A 219 -8.60 7.99 -22.08
N SER A 220 -8.49 9.30 -22.30
CA SER A 220 -9.61 10.21 -22.35
C SER A 220 -9.79 10.72 -23.78
N ALA A 221 -11.01 11.09 -24.13
CA ALA A 221 -11.33 11.71 -25.40
C ALA A 221 -12.20 12.94 -25.12
N GLU A 222 -11.84 14.05 -25.75
CA GLU A 222 -12.51 15.34 -25.62
C GLU A 222 -12.69 16.01 -26.98
N ARG A 223 -13.85 16.63 -27.18
CA ARG A 223 -14.12 17.49 -28.32
C ARG A 223 -13.64 18.91 -28.00
N THR A 224 -12.46 19.28 -28.45
CA THR A 224 -11.84 20.58 -28.17
C THR A 224 -12.29 21.68 -29.13
N ALA A 225 -12.80 21.31 -30.31
CA ALA A 225 -13.42 22.23 -31.27
C ALA A 225 -14.61 21.57 -31.99
N PRO A 226 -15.47 22.33 -32.70
CA PRO A 226 -16.61 21.75 -33.42
C PRO A 226 -16.23 20.65 -34.41
N ASP A 227 -15.02 20.68 -34.96
CA ASP A 227 -14.48 19.75 -35.95
C ASP A 227 -13.21 19.04 -35.48
N THR A 228 -12.93 19.03 -34.17
CA THR A 228 -11.72 18.44 -33.59
C THR A 228 -12.03 17.61 -32.35
N ILE A 229 -11.49 16.40 -32.33
CA ILE A 229 -11.48 15.51 -31.17
C ILE A 229 -10.02 15.24 -30.81
N VAL A 230 -9.68 15.43 -29.54
CA VAL A 230 -8.36 15.11 -28.97
C VAL A 230 -8.52 13.89 -28.09
N ILE A 231 -7.61 12.93 -28.26
CA ILE A 231 -7.48 11.76 -27.40
C ILE A 231 -6.17 11.91 -26.63
N THR A 232 -6.25 11.75 -25.31
CA THR A 232 -5.12 11.93 -24.39
C THR A 232 -4.89 10.66 -23.59
N VAL A 233 -3.63 10.25 -23.47
CA VAL A 233 -3.24 9.15 -22.58
C VAL A 233 -3.04 9.71 -21.17
N GLU A 234 -3.99 9.47 -20.28
CA GLU A 234 -3.95 9.91 -18.87
C GLU A 234 -2.95 9.08 -18.05
N GLU A 235 -2.92 7.78 -18.33
CA GLU A 235 -2.07 6.80 -17.68
C GLU A 235 -1.62 5.76 -18.71
N ALA A 236 -0.31 5.62 -18.88
CA ALA A 236 0.29 4.65 -19.79
C ALA A 236 0.92 3.51 -18.96
N PRO A 237 0.73 2.23 -19.35
CA PRO A 237 1.48 1.13 -18.74
C PRO A 237 2.98 1.26 -19.07
N PRO A 238 3.86 0.50 -18.38
CA PRO A 238 5.27 0.46 -18.71
C PRO A 238 5.46 0.12 -20.20
N ALA A 239 6.39 0.78 -20.87
CA ALA A 239 6.61 0.60 -22.31
C ALA A 239 6.88 -0.86 -22.71
N SER A 240 7.49 -1.65 -21.82
CA SER A 240 7.73 -3.08 -22.02
C SER A 240 6.46 -3.93 -22.10
N ALA A 241 5.32 -3.39 -21.66
CA ALA A 241 4.03 -4.06 -21.71
C ALA A 241 3.28 -3.82 -23.01
N LEU A 242 3.66 -2.83 -23.81
CA LEU A 242 2.95 -2.46 -25.04
C LEU A 242 3.65 -3.03 -26.27
N ASP A 243 2.87 -3.25 -27.32
CA ASP A 243 3.40 -3.44 -28.66
C ASP A 243 4.24 -2.20 -29.03
N HIS A 244 5.47 -2.43 -29.46
CA HIS A 244 6.42 -1.36 -29.77
C HIS A 244 6.05 -0.61 -31.06
N ASP A 245 5.42 -1.31 -32.01
CA ASP A 245 5.14 -0.78 -33.34
C ASP A 245 3.72 -0.22 -33.44
N LEU A 246 2.77 -0.76 -32.65
CA LEU A 246 1.38 -0.30 -32.63
C LEU A 246 0.79 -0.36 -31.20
N PRO A 247 1.19 0.54 -30.29
CA PRO A 247 0.74 0.48 -28.89
C PRO A 247 -0.76 0.73 -28.72
N PHE A 248 -1.35 1.55 -29.59
CA PHE A 248 -2.77 1.88 -29.59
C PHE A 248 -3.36 1.86 -31.00
N SER A 249 -4.58 1.33 -31.12
CA SER A 249 -5.43 1.51 -32.29
C SER A 249 -6.66 2.34 -31.93
N VAL A 250 -7.03 3.27 -32.81
CA VAL A 250 -8.17 4.17 -32.62
C VAL A 250 -9.19 3.92 -33.71
N PHE A 251 -10.43 3.65 -33.28
CA PHE A 251 -11.56 3.47 -34.16
C PHE A 251 -12.59 4.56 -33.91
N MET A 252 -13.04 5.22 -34.98
CA MET A 252 -14.11 6.21 -34.93
C MET A 252 -15.26 5.77 -35.84
N ASN A 253 -16.45 5.57 -35.27
CA ASN A 253 -17.62 5.01 -35.96
C ASN A 253 -17.32 3.68 -36.69
N GLY A 254 -16.41 2.87 -36.13
CA GLY A 254 -15.96 1.60 -36.71
C GLY A 254 -14.89 1.72 -37.82
N PHE A 255 -14.47 2.93 -38.19
CA PHE A 255 -13.34 3.14 -39.11
C PHE A 255 -12.02 3.17 -38.34
N ASP A 256 -11.02 2.46 -38.84
CA ASP A 256 -9.64 2.57 -38.33
C ASP A 256 -9.05 3.93 -38.71
N VAL A 257 -8.68 4.69 -37.69
CA VAL A 257 -8.08 6.02 -37.78
C VAL A 257 -6.85 6.14 -36.88
N SER A 258 -6.20 5.02 -36.58
CA SER A 258 -5.10 4.91 -35.62
C SER A 258 -3.95 5.88 -35.92
N ASP A 259 -3.65 6.08 -37.20
CA ASP A 259 -2.64 7.03 -37.69
C ASP A 259 -3.13 7.72 -38.99
N ALA A 260 -2.31 8.63 -39.53
CA ALA A 260 -2.66 9.36 -40.76
C ALA A 260 -2.84 8.46 -41.99
N SER A 261 -2.09 7.35 -42.08
CA SER A 261 -2.19 6.38 -43.17
C SER A 261 -3.45 5.52 -43.04
N ALA A 262 -3.77 5.04 -41.84
CA ALA A 262 -4.99 4.31 -41.53
C ALA A 262 -6.24 5.17 -41.81
N CYS A 263 -6.23 6.42 -41.35
CA CYS A 263 -7.32 7.37 -41.58
C CYS A 263 -7.55 7.66 -43.08
N ALA A 264 -6.46 7.84 -43.85
CA ALA A 264 -6.56 8.02 -45.29
C ALA A 264 -7.07 6.77 -46.02
N THR A 265 -6.67 5.57 -45.57
CA THR A 265 -7.06 4.29 -46.16
C THR A 265 -8.51 3.93 -45.86
N SER A 266 -8.99 4.24 -44.66
CA SER A 266 -10.37 3.96 -44.24
C SER A 266 -11.38 4.89 -44.91
N GLY A 267 -10.92 5.99 -45.50
CA GLY A 267 -11.77 7.01 -46.13
C GLY A 267 -12.52 7.87 -45.11
N PHE A 268 -12.12 7.80 -43.84
CA PHE A 268 -12.69 8.64 -42.79
C PHE A 268 -12.27 10.10 -43.01
N ALA A 269 -13.24 11.01 -43.03
CA ALA A 269 -13.04 12.40 -43.42
C ALA A 269 -12.40 13.24 -42.30
N ALA A 270 -11.23 12.83 -41.80
CA ALA A 270 -10.43 13.54 -40.82
C ALA A 270 -8.93 13.45 -41.16
N THR A 271 -8.16 14.34 -40.54
CA THR A 271 -6.70 14.34 -40.53
C THR A 271 -6.22 14.10 -39.11
N VAL A 272 -5.06 13.44 -38.97
CA VAL A 272 -4.50 13.05 -37.66
C VAL A 272 -3.24 13.86 -37.38
N ASP A 273 -3.19 14.50 -36.22
CA ASP A 273 -2.02 15.22 -35.68
C ASP A 273 -1.78 14.78 -34.23
N THR A 274 -0.76 14.01 -33.88
CA THR A 274 0.43 13.68 -34.67
C THR A 274 0.19 12.62 -35.76
N PRO A 275 0.94 12.64 -36.89
CA PRO A 275 0.70 11.70 -38.00
C PRO A 275 0.90 10.22 -37.66
N GLY A 276 1.70 9.93 -36.64
CA GLY A 276 1.95 8.57 -36.14
C GLY A 276 0.87 8.05 -35.19
N GLY A 277 -0.14 8.87 -34.88
CA GLY A 277 -1.23 8.49 -33.98
C GLY A 277 -0.94 8.78 -32.52
N LEU A 278 -1.55 7.98 -31.65
CA LEU A 278 -1.43 8.12 -30.20
C LEU A 278 -0.19 7.39 -29.68
N GLU A 279 0.71 8.12 -29.00
CA GLU A 279 1.93 7.52 -28.45
C GLU A 279 1.70 6.78 -27.13
N ALA A 280 2.57 5.83 -26.82
CA ALA A 280 2.62 5.08 -25.56
C ALA A 280 3.21 5.89 -24.39
N ALA A 281 2.84 7.16 -24.24
CA ALA A 281 3.44 8.05 -23.24
C ALA A 281 2.37 8.79 -22.45
N ARG A 282 2.55 8.87 -21.12
CA ARG A 282 1.64 9.63 -20.26
C ARG A 282 1.61 11.11 -20.70
N GLY A 283 0.42 11.64 -20.92
CA GLY A 283 0.17 12.99 -21.40
C GLY A 283 0.38 13.16 -22.90
N SER A 284 0.61 12.09 -23.66
CA SER A 284 0.60 12.19 -25.13
C SER A 284 -0.80 12.46 -25.63
N GLU A 285 -0.88 13.32 -26.64
CA GLU A 285 -2.12 13.71 -27.27
C GLU A 285 -2.06 13.46 -28.77
N ALA A 286 -3.18 13.01 -29.33
CA ALA A 286 -3.41 13.00 -30.76
C ALA A 286 -4.78 13.61 -31.05
N ALA A 287 -4.84 14.44 -32.09
CA ALA A 287 -5.99 15.18 -32.53
C ALA A 287 -6.45 14.66 -33.89
N TRP A 288 -7.75 14.43 -34.00
CA TRP A 288 -8.43 14.18 -35.25
C TRP A 288 -9.24 15.42 -35.60
N THR A 289 -8.97 15.99 -36.77
CA THR A 289 -9.64 17.21 -37.26
C THR A 289 -10.27 16.96 -38.62
N GLY A 290 -11.56 17.28 -38.77
CA GLY A 290 -12.27 17.23 -40.05
C GLY A 290 -13.77 16.97 -39.95
N ALA A 291 -14.39 16.78 -41.12
CA ALA A 291 -15.83 16.56 -41.24
C ALA A 291 -16.31 15.27 -40.56
N GLY A 292 -15.48 14.22 -40.57
CA GLY A 292 -15.79 12.91 -39.96
C GLY A 292 -15.94 12.96 -38.44
N VAL A 293 -15.29 13.92 -37.80
CA VAL A 293 -15.40 14.18 -36.36
C VAL A 293 -16.25 15.41 -36.04
N SER A 294 -16.92 16.03 -37.02
CA SER A 294 -17.63 17.28 -36.78
C SER A 294 -18.90 17.12 -35.93
N ASN A 295 -19.17 18.09 -35.07
CA ASN A 295 -20.39 18.18 -34.29
C ASN A 295 -21.55 18.67 -35.16
N ASN A 296 -22.05 17.78 -36.01
CA ASN A 296 -23.16 18.02 -36.94
C ASN A 296 -24.50 17.44 -36.43
N GLY A 297 -24.58 17.09 -35.15
CA GLY A 297 -25.73 16.41 -34.55
C GLY A 297 -25.67 14.87 -34.60
N THR A 298 -24.65 14.30 -35.25
CA THR A 298 -24.35 12.87 -35.19
C THR A 298 -23.27 12.62 -34.15
N PRO A 299 -23.52 11.81 -33.11
CA PRO A 299 -22.48 11.45 -32.15
C PRO A 299 -21.35 10.66 -32.83
N VAL A 300 -20.12 10.86 -32.37
CA VAL A 300 -18.96 10.08 -32.81
C VAL A 300 -18.72 8.99 -31.76
N ASP A 301 -18.83 7.73 -32.17
CA ASP A 301 -18.42 6.61 -31.34
C ASP A 301 -16.92 6.40 -31.47
N ILE A 302 -16.22 6.38 -30.34
CA ILE A 302 -14.76 6.28 -30.28
C ILE A 302 -14.43 5.04 -29.47
N VAL A 303 -13.57 4.20 -30.01
CA VAL A 303 -13.00 3.03 -29.34
C VAL A 303 -11.50 3.10 -29.45
N VAL A 304 -10.80 3.00 -28.32
CA VAL A 304 -9.34 2.91 -28.29
C VAL A 304 -8.99 1.52 -27.76
N MET A 305 -8.20 0.80 -28.55
CA MET A 305 -7.65 -0.50 -28.20
C MET A 305 -6.17 -0.32 -27.83
N GLY A 306 -5.75 -0.88 -26.71
CA GLY A 306 -4.34 -1.03 -26.36
C GLY A 306 -3.85 -2.43 -26.74
N HIS A 307 -2.63 -2.47 -27.29
CA HIS A 307 -1.99 -3.71 -27.75
C HIS A 307 -0.81 -4.05 -26.86
N GLY A 308 -0.81 -5.27 -26.34
CA GLY A 308 0.21 -5.80 -25.46
C GLY A 308 1.37 -6.41 -26.23
N ALA A 309 2.57 -6.38 -25.65
CA ALA A 309 3.75 -7.01 -26.23
C ALA A 309 3.62 -8.54 -26.42
N ASP A 310 2.64 -9.17 -25.75
CA ASP A 310 2.29 -10.60 -25.87
C ASP A 310 1.20 -10.87 -26.93
N GLY A 311 0.73 -9.84 -27.65
CA GLY A 311 -0.38 -9.91 -28.59
C GLY A 311 -1.76 -9.88 -27.95
N SER A 312 -1.86 -9.51 -26.66
CA SER A 312 -3.15 -9.24 -26.01
C SER A 312 -3.74 -7.91 -26.48
N ASP A 313 -5.06 -7.87 -26.64
CA ASP A 313 -5.80 -6.67 -27.04
C ASP A 313 -6.86 -6.34 -25.99
N ILE A 314 -6.88 -5.10 -25.52
CA ILE A 314 -7.87 -4.62 -24.54
C ILE A 314 -8.47 -3.30 -25.00
N ILE A 315 -9.79 -3.16 -24.85
CA ILE A 315 -10.46 -1.86 -25.02
C ILE A 315 -10.14 -1.02 -23.79
N VAL A 316 -9.32 0.01 -23.97
CA VAL A 316 -8.89 0.93 -22.91
C VAL A 316 -9.82 2.15 -22.80
N MET A 317 -10.60 2.42 -23.86
CA MET A 317 -11.66 3.42 -23.85
C MET A 317 -12.75 3.05 -24.86
N SER A 318 -14.01 3.20 -24.47
CA SER A 318 -15.17 3.18 -25.37
C SER A 318 -16.15 4.26 -24.93
N ARG A 319 -16.41 5.22 -25.83
CA ARG A 319 -17.19 6.42 -25.49
C ARG A 319 -17.77 7.05 -26.75
N THR A 320 -18.97 7.60 -26.60
CA THR A 320 -19.64 8.39 -27.63
C THR A 320 -19.59 9.89 -27.26
N ILE A 321 -19.22 10.77 -28.22
CA ILE A 321 -19.05 12.23 -28.03
C ILE A 321 -19.71 13.06 -29.12
#